data_AF-A0A8C5VKP2-F1
#
_entry.id   AF-A0A8C5VKP2-F1
#
_cell.length_a   1.000
_cell.length_b   1.000
_cell.length_c   1.000
_cell.angle_alpha   90.00
_cell.angle_beta   90.00
_cell.angle_gamma   90.00
#
_symmetry.space_group_name_H-M   'P 1'
#
loop_
_entity.id
_entity.type
_entity.pdbx_description
1 polymer ?
#
loop_
_entity_poly.entity_id
_entity_poly.type
_entity_poly.pdbx_seq_one_letter_code
_entity_poly.pdbx_strand_id
1 'polypeptide(L)'
;MLSGLSSLGALEHLRRRHRSRNPESAEVLNLQAASSRRPERHPSHSPRAWADGGGGLSCPSAHAQQQQRQRHTGDASLTPPAGGAPGSPRARPLLSPGTRLPPAAQPASSASPPPPAPAAPGQSRSMEPGEPREPREPGPGAETAAAPRWEEAKTFYDNLAPKKKPKSPKPQNAVTIAVSSRALFRMDEEQRIYAEQGVEEYVRYQLEHENEPFSPGPAFPFVKALEAVNKRLRELYPDSDDIFDIVLVTNNHAQVGVRLINSINHYDLFVERFCMTGGNSPICYLKAYHTNLYLSADAEKVREAIDEGIAAATIFSPSRDVAVSQSQLRVAFDGDAVLFSDESERIVKAHGLDRFFEHEKAHENKPLAQGPLKGFLEALGRLQKKFYSKGLRLECPIRTYLVTARSAASSGARALKTLRSWGLETDEALFLAGAPKGPLLEKIRPHIFFDDQMFHVAGAQEMGTVAAHVPYGVAQAPRRTAPTKQAPSTQ
;
A
#
# COMPACT_ATOMS: atom_id res chain seq x y z
N MET A 1 -66.04 51.22 17.64
CA MET A 1 -65.40 52.06 16.59
C MET A 1 -63.98 51.53 16.45
N LEU A 2 -63.62 50.92 15.30
CA LEU A 2 -62.84 51.55 14.20
C LEU A 2 -61.43 51.98 14.69
N SER A 3 -60.30 51.53 14.15
CA SER A 3 -59.95 50.82 12.88
C SER A 3 -58.83 49.77 13.16
N GLY A 4 -58.35 48.91 12.25
CA GLY A 4 -58.74 48.60 10.87
C GLY A 4 -57.53 48.36 9.93
N LEU A 5 -57.44 47.15 9.36
CA LEU A 5 -56.71 46.71 8.13
C LEU A 5 -55.34 45.98 8.22
N SER A 6 -55.35 44.78 7.60
CA SER A 6 -54.28 44.15 6.77
C SER A 6 -53.00 43.60 7.43
N SER A 7 -52.38 42.50 6.98
CA SER A 7 -52.78 41.40 6.05
C SER A 7 -51.73 40.26 6.12
N LEU A 8 -52.08 39.04 5.65
CA LEU A 8 -51.22 37.85 5.42
C LEU A 8 -50.59 37.17 6.67
N GLY A 9 -50.64 35.84 6.84
CA GLY A 9 -51.30 34.80 6.04
C GLY A 9 -51.46 33.50 6.85
N ALA A 10 -52.45 32.67 6.51
CA ALA A 10 -52.94 31.60 7.38
C ALA A 10 -52.88 30.18 6.76
N LEU A 11 -52.98 29.21 7.66
CA LEU A 11 -53.31 27.79 7.54
C LEU A 11 -53.81 27.24 6.17
N GLU A 12 -53.17 26.15 5.75
CA GLU A 12 -53.79 24.81 5.72
C GLU A 12 -55.27 24.68 5.30
N HIS A 13 -55.53 24.32 4.02
CA HIS A 13 -56.34 23.14 3.65
C HIS A 13 -56.50 22.87 2.12
N LEU A 14 -56.80 21.60 1.81
CA LEU A 14 -57.58 21.07 0.67
C LEU A 14 -56.99 20.86 -0.76
N ARG A 15 -56.50 19.63 -0.99
CA ARG A 15 -57.04 18.59 -1.91
C ARG A 15 -57.47 18.93 -3.38
N ARG A 16 -56.85 18.21 -4.33
CA ARG A 16 -57.27 17.88 -5.74
C ARG A 16 -57.11 19.02 -6.78
N ARG A 17 -56.72 18.79 -8.05
CA ARG A 17 -56.89 17.62 -8.96
C ARG A 17 -55.73 17.45 -9.98
N HIS A 18 -55.44 16.19 -10.38
CA HIS A 18 -55.03 15.65 -11.72
C HIS A 18 -53.89 16.31 -12.57
N ARG A 19 -53.11 15.61 -13.42
CA ARG A 19 -53.15 14.23 -14.00
C ARG A 19 -51.77 13.82 -14.57
N SER A 20 -51.62 12.54 -14.97
CA SER A 20 -50.52 11.94 -15.78
C SER A 20 -49.22 11.60 -15.02
N ARG A 21 -48.64 10.38 -15.08
CA ARG A 21 -49.03 9.11 -15.76
C ARG A 21 -48.52 7.89 -14.95
N ASN A 22 -49.22 6.77 -15.09
CA ASN A 22 -48.93 5.42 -14.56
C ASN A 22 -47.88 4.69 -15.45
N PRO A 23 -47.49 3.43 -15.16
CA PRO A 23 -47.57 2.64 -13.91
C PRO A 23 -46.12 2.20 -13.51
N GLU A 24 -45.76 1.16 -12.73
CA GLU A 24 -46.42 0.06 -11.99
C GLU A 24 -45.78 -0.07 -10.58
N SER A 25 -46.34 -0.94 -9.72
CA SER A 25 -45.69 -1.48 -8.52
C SER A 25 -46.43 -2.74 -8.06
N ALA A 26 -45.68 -3.71 -7.52
CA ALA A 26 -46.09 -4.74 -6.54
C ALA A 26 -47.38 -5.57 -6.75
N GLU A 27 -47.24 -6.89 -6.58
CA GLU A 27 -48.31 -7.70 -5.97
C GLU A 27 -47.73 -8.62 -4.89
N VAL A 28 -48.52 -8.88 -3.84
CA VAL A 28 -48.09 -9.49 -2.58
C VAL A 28 -49.21 -10.38 -2.01
N LEU A 29 -48.81 -11.50 -1.41
CA LEU A 29 -49.57 -12.39 -0.50
C LEU A 29 -50.64 -13.37 -1.08
N ASN A 30 -50.24 -14.65 -1.00
CA ASN A 30 -50.87 -15.71 -0.16
C ASN A 30 -52.10 -16.49 -0.69
N LEU A 31 -51.99 -17.82 -0.64
CA LEU A 31 -53.12 -18.75 -0.40
C LEU A 31 -52.58 -20.11 0.12
N GLN A 32 -53.30 -20.71 1.07
CA GLN A 32 -52.86 -21.91 1.83
C GLN A 32 -53.46 -23.23 1.31
N ALA A 33 -52.70 -24.30 1.50
CA ALA A 33 -53.06 -25.70 1.83
C ALA A 33 -54.41 -26.31 1.37
N ALA A 34 -54.34 -27.50 0.73
CA ALA A 34 -54.90 -28.76 1.27
C ALA A 34 -54.56 -30.01 0.44
N SER A 35 -54.23 -31.13 1.12
CA SER A 35 -54.44 -32.56 0.76
C SER A 35 -53.88 -33.09 -0.59
N SER A 36 -53.13 -34.21 -0.69
CA SER A 36 -53.44 -35.53 -0.11
C SER A 36 -52.28 -36.55 -0.17
N ARG A 37 -52.20 -37.41 0.86
CA ARG A 37 -51.80 -38.85 0.84
C ARG A 37 -50.35 -39.30 0.53
N ARG A 38 -49.68 -39.70 1.63
CA ARG A 38 -48.79 -40.89 1.81
C ARG A 38 -49.36 -42.18 1.17
N PRO A 39 -48.57 -43.26 0.88
CA PRO A 39 -47.70 -43.98 1.85
C PRO A 39 -46.30 -44.34 1.30
N GLU A 40 -45.22 -44.55 2.06
CA GLU A 40 -44.97 -45.46 3.19
C GLU A 40 -45.07 -46.97 2.86
N ARG A 41 -43.92 -47.65 2.76
CA ARG A 41 -43.70 -49.05 3.19
C ARG A 41 -42.21 -49.43 3.11
N HIS A 42 -41.60 -49.64 4.29
CA HIS A 42 -40.58 -50.68 4.44
C HIS A 42 -41.26 -52.06 4.37
N PRO A 43 -40.50 -53.15 4.14
CA PRO A 43 -40.05 -53.91 5.29
C PRO A 43 -38.56 -54.29 5.27
N SER A 44 -38.11 -54.70 6.46
CA SER A 44 -36.87 -55.39 6.77
C SER A 44 -36.59 -56.64 5.93
N HIS A 45 -35.31 -56.97 5.70
CA HIS A 45 -34.68 -58.18 6.26
C HIS A 45 -33.15 -58.21 6.03
N SER A 46 -32.41 -58.44 7.11
CA SER A 46 -31.15 -59.20 7.12
C SER A 46 -31.51 -60.64 7.54
N PRO A 47 -30.71 -61.72 7.32
CA PRO A 47 -29.25 -61.73 7.54
C PRO A 47 -28.39 -62.68 6.67
N ARG A 48 -27.09 -62.72 7.04
CA ARG A 48 -26.07 -63.79 6.86
C ARG A 48 -25.09 -63.74 5.67
N ALA A 49 -23.84 -63.74 6.11
CA ALA A 49 -22.58 -64.07 5.45
C ALA A 49 -22.54 -65.35 4.61
N TRP A 50 -21.55 -65.38 3.71
CA TRP A 50 -20.55 -66.40 3.32
C TRP A 50 -19.94 -65.90 1.99
N ALA A 51 -18.79 -66.25 1.45
CA ALA A 51 -17.49 -66.76 1.88
C ALA A 51 -16.66 -66.86 0.56
N ASP A 52 -15.36 -66.59 0.61
CA ASP A 52 -14.27 -67.01 -0.31
C ASP A 52 -14.30 -66.80 -1.86
N GLY A 53 -13.07 -66.63 -2.40
CA GLY A 53 -12.73 -66.79 -3.82
C GLY A 53 -12.79 -65.51 -4.66
N GLY A 54 -11.79 -65.15 -5.49
CA GLY A 54 -10.51 -65.79 -5.78
C GLY A 54 -10.04 -65.47 -7.22
N GLY A 55 -8.81 -64.96 -7.38
CA GLY A 55 -8.27 -64.49 -8.67
C GLY A 55 -8.78 -63.09 -9.08
N GLY A 56 -7.97 -62.12 -9.49
CA GLY A 56 -6.56 -62.13 -9.88
C GLY A 56 -6.41 -61.97 -11.38
N LEU A 57 -5.92 -60.80 -11.84
CA LEU A 57 -5.17 -60.61 -13.10
C LEU A 57 -4.67 -59.14 -13.25
N SER A 58 -3.34 -59.00 -13.37
CA SER A 58 -2.58 -58.02 -14.16
C SER A 58 -2.94 -56.51 -14.18
N CYS A 59 -2.05 -55.72 -13.56
CA CYS A 59 -1.56 -54.39 -13.96
C CYS A 59 -1.25 -54.26 -15.49
N PRO A 60 -1.21 -53.04 -16.11
CA PRO A 60 -0.29 -51.98 -15.69
C PRO A 60 -0.75 -50.50 -15.76
N SER A 61 0.07 -49.68 -15.11
CA SER A 61 0.09 -48.21 -15.08
C SER A 61 0.47 -47.55 -16.41
N ALA A 62 0.02 -46.31 -16.64
CA ALA A 62 0.69 -45.36 -17.52
C ALA A 62 0.58 -43.92 -16.99
N HIS A 63 1.73 -43.24 -16.87
CA HIS A 63 1.81 -41.80 -16.61
C HIS A 63 1.31 -40.99 -17.81
N ALA A 64 0.59 -39.90 -17.56
CA ALA A 64 0.39 -38.83 -18.55
C ALA A 64 1.41 -37.70 -18.31
N GLN A 65 2.47 -37.66 -19.12
CA GLN A 65 3.31 -36.47 -19.26
C GLN A 65 2.72 -35.56 -20.34
N GLN A 66 2.71 -34.25 -20.11
CA GLN A 66 2.55 -33.27 -21.18
C GLN A 66 3.67 -32.23 -21.13
N GLN A 67 4.77 -32.53 -21.82
CA GLN A 67 5.75 -31.53 -22.21
C GLN A 67 5.34 -30.95 -23.57
N GLN A 68 5.47 -29.64 -23.75
CA GLN A 68 5.49 -29.06 -25.09
C GLN A 68 6.56 -27.98 -25.16
N ARG A 69 7.66 -28.30 -25.85
CA ARG A 69 8.72 -27.36 -26.22
C ARG A 69 8.46 -26.79 -27.60
N GLN A 70 8.88 -25.54 -27.78
CA GLN A 70 8.98 -24.85 -29.08
C GLN A 70 9.97 -25.56 -30.02
N ARG A 71 9.76 -25.43 -31.34
CA ARG A 71 10.80 -25.08 -32.34
C ARG A 71 10.19 -24.61 -33.67
N HIS A 72 10.90 -23.70 -34.34
CA HIS A 72 10.58 -23.16 -35.67
C HIS A 72 11.07 -24.05 -36.81
N THR A 73 10.38 -23.98 -37.96
CA THR A 73 10.87 -23.73 -39.36
C THR A 73 9.73 -24.08 -40.33
N GLY A 74 9.47 -23.38 -41.44
CA GLY A 74 10.06 -22.17 -42.00
C GLY A 74 9.37 -21.80 -43.35
N ASP A 75 9.72 -20.62 -43.87
CA ASP A 75 9.69 -20.17 -45.27
C ASP A 75 8.49 -20.49 -46.22
N ALA A 76 7.81 -19.43 -46.69
CA ALA A 76 7.21 -19.35 -48.02
C ALA A 76 6.91 -17.87 -48.37
N SER A 77 7.52 -17.37 -49.44
CA SER A 77 7.27 -16.02 -50.00
C SER A 77 6.38 -16.11 -51.23
N LEU A 78 5.51 -15.10 -51.46
CA LEU A 78 4.91 -14.76 -52.76
C LEU A 78 4.29 -13.35 -52.71
N THR A 79 4.42 -12.59 -53.80
CA THR A 79 4.05 -11.17 -53.96
C THR A 79 2.57 -10.97 -54.35
N PRO A 80 2.04 -9.72 -54.35
CA PRO A 80 1.82 -9.04 -55.65
C PRO A 80 2.11 -7.49 -55.57
N PRO A 81 1.62 -6.55 -56.43
CA PRO A 81 2.54 -5.68 -57.18
C PRO A 81 2.35 -4.15 -56.96
N ALA A 82 3.12 -3.34 -57.71
CA ALA A 82 3.36 -1.91 -57.51
C ALA A 82 2.44 -0.93 -58.27
N GLY A 83 2.53 0.37 -57.91
CA GLY A 83 2.20 1.48 -58.81
C GLY A 83 2.02 2.87 -58.15
N GLY A 84 2.87 3.86 -58.45
CA GLY A 84 2.53 5.30 -58.30
C GLY A 84 3.51 6.21 -57.54
N ALA A 85 4.54 6.71 -58.24
CA ALA A 85 5.23 8.00 -57.98
C ALA A 85 5.04 8.88 -59.25
N PRO A 86 5.43 10.18 -59.38
CA PRO A 86 6.57 10.92 -58.77
C PRO A 86 6.19 12.35 -58.26
N GLY A 87 7.09 13.26 -57.83
CA GLY A 87 8.53 13.21 -57.61
C GLY A 87 9.14 14.53 -57.10
N SER A 88 10.45 14.52 -56.85
CA SER A 88 11.33 15.70 -56.67
C SER A 88 12.06 16.00 -58.03
N PRO A 89 13.19 16.75 -58.21
CA PRO A 89 14.22 17.23 -57.24
C PRO A 89 14.88 18.62 -57.52
N ARG A 90 15.84 19.05 -56.67
CA ARG A 90 17.25 19.35 -57.04
C ARG A 90 18.11 19.74 -55.82
N ALA A 91 19.42 19.90 -56.00
CA ALA A 91 20.44 19.68 -54.95
C ALA A 91 21.59 20.70 -54.93
N ARG A 92 22.26 20.83 -53.75
CA ARG A 92 23.71 21.01 -53.43
C ARG A 92 24.57 22.08 -54.20
N PRO A 93 25.61 22.70 -53.58
CA PRO A 93 26.79 21.98 -53.07
C PRO A 93 27.53 22.56 -51.82
N LEU A 94 28.70 21.98 -51.54
CA LEU A 94 29.62 22.16 -50.39
C LEU A 94 30.59 23.34 -50.55
N LEU A 95 31.18 23.84 -49.45
CA LEU A 95 32.59 24.30 -49.37
C LEU A 95 33.07 24.54 -47.92
N SER A 96 34.40 24.55 -47.73
CA SER A 96 35.22 24.88 -46.55
C SER A 96 36.66 25.15 -47.08
N PRO A 97 37.67 25.69 -46.34
CA PRO A 97 37.74 25.95 -44.89
C PRO A 97 38.39 27.31 -44.44
N GLY A 98 38.34 27.60 -43.13
CA GLY A 98 39.44 28.21 -42.36
C GLY A 98 39.60 29.74 -42.30
N THR A 99 39.64 30.29 -41.07
CA THR A 99 40.57 31.34 -40.56
C THR A 99 40.49 31.35 -39.01
N ARG A 100 41.47 31.94 -38.32
CA ARG A 100 41.84 31.71 -36.90
C ARG A 100 41.69 32.98 -36.03
N LEU A 101 41.75 32.80 -34.69
CA LEU A 101 41.93 33.81 -33.60
C LEU A 101 40.66 34.45 -33.01
N PRO A 102 40.66 34.92 -31.74
CA PRO A 102 41.46 34.53 -30.55
C PRO A 102 40.58 34.14 -29.32
N PRO A 103 41.15 33.68 -28.18
CA PRO A 103 40.37 33.17 -27.05
C PRO A 103 40.08 34.18 -25.91
N ALA A 104 38.97 33.91 -25.20
CA ALA A 104 38.69 34.16 -23.78
C ALA A 104 39.11 35.51 -23.14
N ALA A 105 38.11 36.36 -22.87
CA ALA A 105 38.19 37.34 -21.79
C ALA A 105 37.70 36.72 -20.47
N GLN A 106 38.54 36.72 -19.44
CA GLN A 106 38.16 36.32 -18.07
C GLN A 106 37.44 37.49 -17.38
N PRO A 107 36.32 37.27 -16.65
CA PRO A 107 35.87 38.19 -15.62
C PRO A 107 36.85 38.17 -14.44
N ALA A 108 37.15 39.34 -13.88
CA ALA A 108 38.13 39.49 -12.81
C ALA A 108 37.75 38.78 -11.51
N SER A 109 38.75 38.29 -10.79
CA SER A 109 38.61 37.74 -9.44
C SER A 109 38.20 38.81 -8.43
N SER A 110 36.97 38.74 -7.92
CA SER A 110 36.60 39.37 -6.65
C SER A 110 37.03 38.46 -5.50
N ALA A 111 38.08 38.87 -4.78
CA ALA A 111 38.55 38.14 -3.61
C ALA A 111 37.49 38.20 -2.49
N SER A 112 36.98 37.03 -2.08
CA SER A 112 36.18 36.91 -0.87
C SER A 112 37.09 36.97 0.37
N PRO A 113 36.71 37.66 1.46
CA PRO A 113 37.51 37.70 2.68
C PRO A 113 37.52 36.32 3.38
N PRO A 114 38.62 35.95 4.07
CA PRO A 114 38.72 34.69 4.78
C PRO A 114 37.83 34.67 6.04
N PRO A 115 37.37 33.48 6.49
CA PRO A 115 36.61 33.34 7.72
C PRO A 115 37.47 33.58 8.97
N PRO A 116 36.89 34.09 10.08
CA PRO A 116 37.63 34.31 11.32
C PRO A 116 38.01 33.00 12.02
N ALA A 117 39.25 32.93 12.51
CA ALA A 117 39.80 31.81 13.29
C ALA A 117 39.40 31.91 14.78
N PRO A 118 39.41 30.80 15.55
CA PRO A 118 38.86 30.74 16.90
C PRO A 118 39.76 31.42 17.96
N ALA A 119 39.12 31.99 18.99
CA ALA A 119 39.80 32.60 20.12
C ALA A 119 40.34 31.55 21.12
N ALA A 120 41.57 31.75 21.59
CA ALA A 120 42.25 30.96 22.62
C ALA A 120 42.26 31.72 23.98
N PRO A 121 42.60 31.08 25.11
CA PRO A 121 42.03 31.44 26.42
C PRO A 121 42.71 32.61 27.13
N GLY A 122 41.89 33.43 27.81
CA GLY A 122 42.33 34.46 28.76
C GLY A 122 42.55 33.90 30.17
N GLN A 123 43.69 34.24 30.77
CA GLN A 123 44.05 33.87 32.15
C GLN A 123 43.46 34.85 33.17
N SER A 124 43.09 34.35 34.36
CA SER A 124 42.88 35.19 35.55
C SER A 124 43.55 34.58 36.79
N ARG A 125 44.54 35.30 37.30
CA ARG A 125 45.04 35.26 38.70
C ARG A 125 44.02 35.98 39.60
N SER A 126 43.89 35.78 40.91
CA SER A 126 44.39 34.81 41.91
C SER A 126 43.60 35.07 43.21
N MET A 127 43.44 34.10 44.11
CA MET A 127 43.38 34.27 45.58
C MET A 127 43.36 32.87 46.23
N GLU A 128 44.01 32.71 47.38
CA GLU A 128 44.22 31.41 48.08
C GLU A 128 43.52 31.40 49.47
N PRO A 129 43.63 30.37 50.35
CA PRO A 129 42.44 29.78 50.96
C PRO A 129 42.23 30.08 52.45
N GLY A 130 41.04 29.75 52.96
CA GLY A 130 40.67 29.79 54.38
C GLY A 130 40.11 28.44 54.87
N GLU A 131 40.52 28.03 56.06
CA GLU A 131 40.24 26.72 56.69
C GLU A 131 38.81 26.56 57.29
N PRO A 132 38.39 25.33 57.67
CA PRO A 132 36.98 24.94 57.72
C PRO A 132 36.26 25.19 59.07
N ARG A 133 34.92 25.12 59.05
CA ARG A 133 34.08 24.96 60.25
C ARG A 133 32.97 23.93 60.06
N GLU A 134 32.64 23.28 61.17
CA GLU A 134 31.76 22.12 61.33
C GLU A 134 30.26 22.38 61.04
N PRO A 135 29.46 21.32 60.79
CA PRO A 135 28.08 21.45 60.32
C PRO A 135 27.09 21.88 61.42
N ARG A 136 26.04 22.60 61.01
CA ARG A 136 24.83 22.83 61.81
C ARG A 136 23.65 22.02 61.26
N GLU A 137 22.77 21.61 62.17
CA GLU A 137 21.65 20.72 61.93
C GLU A 137 20.58 21.30 60.98
N PRO A 138 19.82 20.46 60.24
CA PRO A 138 18.77 20.92 59.33
C PRO A 138 17.46 21.23 60.07
N GLY A 139 16.90 22.42 59.80
CA GLY A 139 15.53 22.77 60.18
C GLY A 139 14.48 22.06 59.30
N PRO A 140 13.23 21.92 59.76
CA PRO A 140 12.21 21.13 59.08
C PRO A 140 11.58 21.90 57.90
N GLY A 141 11.54 21.29 56.72
CA GLY A 141 10.95 21.92 55.53
C GLY A 141 11.31 21.27 54.20
N ALA A 142 11.46 19.95 54.16
CA ALA A 142 11.64 19.23 52.90
C ALA A 142 10.29 19.10 52.18
N GLU A 143 9.87 20.15 51.46
CA GLU A 143 8.81 19.99 50.46
C GLU A 143 9.24 18.96 49.41
N THR A 144 8.31 18.06 49.10
CA THR A 144 8.55 16.88 48.27
C THR A 144 8.93 17.22 46.83
N ALA A 145 9.82 16.41 46.26
CA ALA A 145 10.38 16.56 44.92
C ALA A 145 9.33 16.93 43.85
N ALA A 146 9.65 17.96 43.06
CA ALA A 146 8.79 18.47 42.00
C ALA A 146 8.65 17.48 40.83
N ALA A 147 7.44 16.94 40.66
CA ALA A 147 6.97 16.37 39.42
C ALA A 147 5.52 16.84 39.14
N PRO A 148 5.33 17.91 38.35
CA PRO A 148 4.07 18.02 37.60
C PRO A 148 4.18 18.62 36.17
N ARG A 149 5.34 19.14 35.74
CA ARG A 149 5.45 19.98 34.53
C ARG A 149 4.99 19.32 33.21
N TRP A 150 5.06 17.99 33.11
CA TRP A 150 4.61 17.27 31.90
C TRP A 150 3.12 16.93 31.91
N GLU A 151 2.53 16.69 33.09
CA GLU A 151 1.09 16.40 33.22
C GLU A 151 0.25 17.67 33.04
N GLU A 152 0.73 18.79 33.60
CA GLU A 152 0.18 20.13 33.36
C GLU A 152 0.26 20.52 31.88
N ALA A 153 1.41 20.32 31.23
CA ALA A 153 1.56 20.57 29.79
C ALA A 153 0.63 19.67 28.95
N LYS A 154 0.54 18.38 29.28
CA LYS A 154 -0.35 17.44 28.60
C LYS A 154 -1.82 17.85 28.73
N THR A 155 -2.28 18.19 29.94
CA THR A 155 -3.66 18.67 30.17
C THR A 155 -3.94 19.99 29.47
N PHE A 156 -2.97 20.90 29.38
CA PHE A 156 -3.07 22.12 28.58
C PHE A 156 -3.28 21.82 27.09
N TYR A 157 -2.48 20.94 26.48
CA TYR A 157 -2.63 20.56 25.07
C TYR A 157 -3.89 19.72 24.79
N ASP A 158 -4.29 18.81 25.68
CA ASP A 158 -5.56 18.07 25.54
C ASP A 158 -6.78 19.02 25.56
N ASN A 159 -6.71 20.13 26.31
CA ASN A 159 -7.76 21.17 26.36
C ASN A 159 -7.75 22.11 25.14
N LEU A 160 -6.64 22.24 24.42
CA LEU A 160 -6.54 22.99 23.16
C LEU A 160 -7.10 22.24 21.95
N ALA A 161 -7.37 20.93 22.07
CA ALA A 161 -7.91 20.13 20.97
C ALA A 161 -9.28 20.67 20.50
N PRO A 162 -9.43 21.06 19.22
CA PRO A 162 -10.65 21.71 18.74
C PRO A 162 -11.83 20.75 18.74
N LYS A 163 -12.83 21.02 19.59
CA LYS A 163 -14.05 20.20 19.82
C LYS A 163 -14.91 19.89 18.57
N LYS A 164 -14.56 20.40 17.40
CA LYS A 164 -15.26 20.19 16.10
C LYS A 164 -14.45 19.45 15.05
N LYS A 165 -13.13 19.25 15.19
CA LYS A 165 -12.36 18.39 14.26
C LYS A 165 -12.27 16.96 14.81
N PRO A 166 -12.18 15.92 13.96
CA PRO A 166 -11.89 14.57 14.41
C PRO A 166 -10.56 14.56 15.17
N LYS A 167 -10.50 14.03 16.39
CA LYS A 167 -9.23 13.94 17.14
C LYS A 167 -8.30 12.91 16.48
N SER A 168 -7.08 13.29 16.15
CA SER A 168 -6.03 12.33 15.73
C SER A 168 -5.83 11.27 16.82
N PRO A 169 -5.69 9.99 16.44
CA PRO A 169 -5.49 8.91 17.39
C PRO A 169 -4.09 8.97 18.01
N LYS A 170 -3.91 8.36 19.18
CA LYS A 170 -2.57 8.14 19.74
C LYS A 170 -1.80 7.14 18.85
N PRO A 171 -0.57 7.45 18.40
CA PRO A 171 0.16 6.60 17.45
C PRO A 171 0.33 5.14 17.88
N GLN A 172 0.50 4.89 19.18
CA GLN A 172 0.67 3.54 19.76
C GLN A 172 -0.59 2.66 19.64
N ASN A 173 -1.76 3.26 19.47
CA ASN A 173 -3.06 2.58 19.40
C ASN A 173 -3.61 2.49 17.97
N ALA A 174 -3.08 3.28 17.04
CA ALA A 174 -3.57 3.39 15.67
C ALA A 174 -3.01 2.30 14.75
N VAL A 175 -3.52 2.26 13.52
CA VAL A 175 -2.89 1.58 12.40
C VAL A 175 -2.22 2.64 11.53
N THR A 176 -0.93 2.89 11.75
CA THR A 176 -0.19 3.97 11.09
C THR A 176 0.22 3.57 9.67
N ILE A 177 -0.27 4.32 8.69
CA ILE A 177 0.03 4.19 7.26
C ILE A 177 0.87 5.39 6.84
N ALA A 178 2.14 5.17 6.57
CA ALA A 178 3.03 6.19 6.03
C ALA A 178 2.97 6.16 4.49
N VAL A 179 2.77 7.32 3.86
CA VAL A 179 2.69 7.44 2.40
C VAL A 179 3.67 8.51 1.93
N SER A 180 4.46 8.22 0.88
CA SER A 180 5.35 9.23 0.33
C SER A 180 4.61 10.27 -0.51
N SER A 181 5.12 11.50 -0.61
CA SER A 181 4.46 12.56 -1.41
C SER A 181 4.21 12.13 -2.86
N ARG A 182 5.18 11.45 -3.51
CA ARG A 182 5.07 10.90 -4.86
C ARG A 182 4.14 9.67 -4.98
N ALA A 183 3.76 9.06 -3.86
CA ALA A 183 2.76 7.99 -3.82
C ALA A 183 1.34 8.56 -3.68
N LEU A 184 1.16 9.60 -2.85
CA LEU A 184 -0.14 10.24 -2.65
C LEU A 184 -0.54 11.16 -3.82
N PHE A 185 0.43 11.82 -4.45
CA PHE A 185 0.22 12.79 -5.52
C PHE A 185 1.08 12.47 -6.74
N ARG A 186 0.58 12.76 -7.94
CA ARG A 186 1.39 12.77 -9.17
C ARG A 186 2.30 13.98 -9.11
N MET A 187 3.61 13.74 -9.12
CA MET A 187 4.67 14.74 -9.01
C MET A 187 5.77 14.47 -10.05
N ASP A 188 5.39 13.95 -11.21
CA ASP A 188 6.33 13.43 -12.21
C ASP A 188 7.16 14.55 -12.86
N GLU A 189 6.55 15.71 -13.10
CA GLU A 189 7.25 16.89 -13.64
C GLU A 189 8.17 17.50 -12.58
N GLU A 190 7.74 17.62 -11.33
CA GLU A 190 8.59 18.12 -10.24
C GLU A 190 9.78 17.18 -9.98
N GLN A 191 9.55 15.86 -10.05
CA GLN A 191 10.62 14.86 -9.94
C GLN A 191 11.61 14.96 -11.12
N ARG A 192 11.11 15.29 -12.31
CA ARG A 192 11.93 15.52 -13.51
C ARG A 192 12.76 16.79 -13.37
N ILE A 193 12.17 17.91 -12.93
CA ILE A 193 12.88 19.16 -12.64
C ILE A 193 14.00 18.91 -11.62
N TYR A 194 13.71 18.22 -10.52
CA TYR A 194 14.73 17.86 -9.52
C TYR A 194 15.88 17.03 -10.12
N ALA A 195 15.57 16.06 -10.96
CA ALA A 195 16.57 15.15 -11.54
C ALA A 195 17.40 15.79 -12.67
N GLU A 196 16.80 16.65 -13.49
CA GLU A 196 17.46 17.30 -14.65
C GLU A 196 18.11 18.64 -14.29
N GLN A 197 17.55 19.40 -13.35
CA GLN A 197 17.90 20.81 -13.09
C GLN A 197 18.33 21.09 -11.63
N GLY A 198 18.23 20.11 -10.73
CA GLY A 198 18.72 20.21 -9.35
C GLY A 198 17.71 20.77 -8.34
N VAL A 199 18.17 20.95 -7.10
CA VAL A 199 17.30 21.27 -5.95
C VAL A 199 16.85 22.72 -5.94
N GLU A 200 17.68 23.65 -6.39
CA GLU A 200 17.38 25.09 -6.44
C GLU A 200 16.22 25.37 -7.40
N GLU A 201 16.27 24.80 -8.61
CA GLU A 201 15.21 24.95 -9.61
C GLU A 201 13.92 24.27 -9.17
N TYR A 202 14.03 23.07 -8.60
CA TYR A 202 12.90 22.38 -7.98
C TYR A 202 12.22 23.22 -6.89
N VAL A 203 12.99 23.86 -5.99
CA VAL A 203 12.44 24.73 -4.94
C VAL A 203 11.76 25.95 -5.56
N ARG A 204 12.37 26.60 -6.57
CA ARG A 204 11.76 27.73 -7.28
C ARG A 204 10.41 27.34 -7.89
N TYR A 205 10.39 26.26 -8.68
CA TYR A 205 9.17 25.77 -9.34
C TYR A 205 8.05 25.50 -8.32
N GLN A 206 8.36 24.85 -7.20
CA GLN A 206 7.38 24.53 -6.17
C GLN A 206 6.81 25.76 -5.43
N LEU A 207 7.59 26.84 -5.32
CA LEU A 207 7.15 28.12 -4.75
C LEU A 207 6.28 28.90 -5.75
N GLU A 208 6.65 28.92 -7.03
CA GLU A 208 5.86 29.57 -8.09
C GLU A 208 4.47 28.93 -8.25
N HIS A 209 4.39 27.61 -8.10
CA HIS A 209 3.14 26.83 -8.22
C HIS A 209 2.52 26.48 -6.85
N GLU A 210 2.88 27.18 -5.76
CA GLU A 210 2.50 26.83 -4.37
C GLU A 210 0.98 26.67 -4.15
N ASN A 211 0.17 27.42 -4.90
CA ASN A 211 -1.29 27.43 -4.82
C ASN A 211 -1.97 26.50 -5.84
N GLU A 212 -1.20 25.76 -6.63
CA GLU A 212 -1.70 24.78 -7.61
C GLU A 212 -1.66 23.36 -7.03
N PRO A 213 -2.83 22.75 -6.72
CA PRO A 213 -2.87 21.40 -6.14
C PRO A 213 -2.27 20.34 -7.07
N PHE A 214 -1.48 19.41 -6.52
CA PHE A 214 -1.00 18.26 -7.28
C PHE A 214 -2.16 17.33 -7.66
N SER A 215 -2.08 16.70 -8.83
CA SER A 215 -3.08 15.69 -9.23
C SER A 215 -3.03 14.43 -8.35
N PRO A 216 -4.16 13.71 -8.15
CA PRO A 216 -4.20 12.49 -7.34
C PRO A 216 -3.24 11.39 -7.82
N GLY A 217 -2.38 10.91 -6.92
CA GLY A 217 -1.42 9.82 -7.15
C GLY A 217 -2.01 8.41 -6.93
N PRO A 218 -1.21 7.36 -7.15
CA PRO A 218 -1.68 5.97 -7.07
C PRO A 218 -2.20 5.56 -5.69
N ALA A 219 -1.66 6.12 -4.60
CA ALA A 219 -2.14 5.83 -3.24
C ALA A 219 -3.40 6.64 -2.85
N PHE A 220 -3.82 7.63 -3.64
CA PHE A 220 -4.91 8.52 -3.29
C PHE A 220 -6.26 7.81 -3.06
N PRO A 221 -6.72 6.90 -3.95
CA PRO A 221 -7.98 6.18 -3.72
C PRO A 221 -7.90 5.29 -2.47
N PHE A 222 -6.74 4.68 -2.21
CA PHE A 222 -6.50 3.90 -0.99
C PHE A 222 -6.63 4.77 0.26
N VAL A 223 -6.05 5.98 0.29
CA VAL A 223 -6.19 6.93 1.41
C VAL A 223 -7.65 7.35 1.63
N LYS A 224 -8.42 7.70 0.58
CA LYS A 224 -9.86 8.00 0.73
C LYS A 224 -10.65 6.79 1.28
N ALA A 225 -10.27 5.56 0.93
CA ALA A 225 -10.90 4.36 1.48
C ALA A 225 -10.54 4.11 2.96
N LEU A 226 -9.31 4.43 3.40
CA LEU A 226 -8.94 4.42 4.82
C LEU A 226 -9.78 5.45 5.61
N GLU A 227 -9.99 6.65 5.07
CA GLU A 227 -10.85 7.68 5.65
C GLU A 227 -12.32 7.23 5.75
N ALA A 228 -12.85 6.58 4.72
CA ALA A 228 -14.20 6.02 4.72
C ALA A 228 -14.38 4.94 5.82
N VAL A 229 -13.38 4.08 6.03
CA VAL A 229 -13.36 3.12 7.15
C VAL A 229 -13.28 3.85 8.48
N ASN A 230 -12.39 4.85 8.62
CA ASN A 230 -12.24 5.65 9.84
C ASN A 230 -13.54 6.34 10.24
N LYS A 231 -14.30 6.89 9.27
CA LYS A 231 -15.61 7.48 9.52
C LYS A 231 -16.56 6.47 10.18
N ARG A 232 -16.70 5.26 9.61
CA ARG A 232 -17.54 4.19 10.18
C ARG A 232 -17.03 3.68 11.53
N LEU A 233 -15.71 3.64 11.74
CA LEU A 233 -15.13 3.29 13.05
C LEU A 233 -15.49 4.34 14.11
N ARG A 234 -15.41 5.63 13.80
CA ARG A 234 -15.79 6.71 14.73
C ARG A 234 -17.31 6.77 14.99
N GLU A 235 -18.14 6.45 14.01
CA GLU A 235 -19.60 6.29 14.19
C GLU A 235 -19.95 5.17 15.17
N LEU A 236 -19.22 4.04 15.15
CA LEU A 236 -19.45 2.88 16.01
C LEU A 236 -18.71 2.94 17.36
N TYR A 237 -17.61 3.69 17.42
CA TYR A 237 -16.68 3.79 18.55
C TYR A 237 -16.09 5.23 18.65
N PRO A 238 -16.86 6.23 19.12
CA PRO A 238 -16.43 7.63 19.12
C PRO A 238 -15.10 7.89 19.86
N ASP A 239 -14.89 7.20 20.99
CA ASP A 239 -13.74 7.39 21.88
C ASP A 239 -12.53 6.47 21.56
N SER A 240 -12.57 5.72 20.45
CA SER A 240 -11.55 4.73 20.10
C SER A 240 -10.39 5.33 19.29
N ASP A 241 -9.17 5.27 19.83
CA ASP A 241 -7.92 5.56 19.10
C ASP A 241 -7.55 4.48 18.05
N ASP A 242 -8.11 3.27 18.11
CA ASP A 242 -7.77 2.17 17.20
C ASP A 242 -8.51 2.30 15.85
N ILE A 243 -7.94 3.17 15.00
CA ILE A 243 -8.36 3.55 13.65
C ILE A 243 -7.10 3.70 12.77
N PHE A 244 -7.23 3.98 11.47
CA PHE A 244 -6.06 4.33 10.65
C PHE A 244 -5.54 5.74 10.98
N ASP A 245 -4.21 5.87 11.03
CA ASP A 245 -3.51 7.15 11.14
C ASP A 245 -2.64 7.33 9.89
N ILE A 246 -2.87 8.40 9.13
CA ILE A 246 -2.21 8.62 7.83
C ILE A 246 -1.13 9.68 8.01
N VAL A 247 0.11 9.31 7.70
CA VAL A 247 1.27 10.18 7.83
C VAL A 247 1.87 10.43 6.45
N LEU A 248 1.98 11.69 6.02
CA LEU A 248 2.79 11.98 4.83
C LEU A 248 4.27 12.05 5.18
N VAL A 249 5.08 11.41 4.35
CA VAL A 249 6.53 11.40 4.45
C VAL A 249 7.11 11.95 3.17
N THR A 250 8.08 12.84 3.25
CA THR A 250 8.75 13.34 2.06
C THR A 250 10.22 13.64 2.30
N ASN A 251 11.02 13.38 1.27
CA ASN A 251 12.43 13.74 1.21
C ASN A 251 12.66 15.21 0.84
N ASN A 252 11.60 15.96 0.52
CA ASN A 252 11.71 17.33 0.05
C ASN A 252 12.12 18.31 1.17
N HIS A 253 12.66 19.46 0.76
CA HIS A 253 13.00 20.55 1.67
C HIS A 253 11.74 21.18 2.29
N ALA A 254 11.81 21.65 3.54
CA ALA A 254 10.64 22.16 4.27
C ALA A 254 9.92 23.32 3.56
N GLN A 255 10.66 24.16 2.83
CA GLN A 255 10.10 25.30 2.08
C GLN A 255 9.07 24.90 1.02
N VAL A 256 9.17 23.72 0.41
CA VAL A 256 8.19 23.27 -0.60
C VAL A 256 6.99 22.54 0.01
N GLY A 257 6.90 22.49 1.34
CA GLY A 257 5.83 21.78 2.06
C GLY A 257 4.46 22.42 1.91
N VAL A 258 4.40 23.74 1.65
CA VAL A 258 3.14 24.49 1.57
C VAL A 258 2.26 23.98 0.42
N ARG A 259 2.82 23.70 -0.77
CA ARG A 259 2.06 23.13 -1.90
C ARG A 259 1.46 21.75 -1.58
N LEU A 260 2.15 20.92 -0.79
CA LEU A 260 1.63 19.63 -0.32
C LEU A 260 0.47 19.83 0.67
N ILE A 261 0.60 20.78 1.60
CA ILE A 261 -0.46 21.14 2.56
C ILE A 261 -1.69 21.72 1.83
N ASN A 262 -1.47 22.61 0.85
CA ASN A 262 -2.52 23.17 0.00
C ASN A 262 -3.25 22.07 -0.79
N SER A 263 -2.52 21.08 -1.32
CA SER A 263 -3.11 19.93 -2.00
C SER A 263 -3.96 19.06 -1.07
N ILE A 264 -3.47 18.79 0.15
CA ILE A 264 -4.20 18.04 1.18
C ILE A 264 -5.50 18.75 1.58
N ASN A 265 -5.44 20.07 1.78
CA ASN A 265 -6.61 20.90 2.08
C ASN A 265 -7.60 20.96 0.91
N HIS A 266 -7.10 21.05 -0.33
CA HIS A 266 -7.93 21.08 -1.54
C HIS A 266 -8.77 19.81 -1.72
N TYR A 267 -8.21 18.65 -1.36
CA TYR A 267 -8.90 17.35 -1.45
C TYR A 267 -9.62 16.89 -0.16
N ASP A 268 -9.66 17.75 0.86
CA ASP A 268 -10.19 17.44 2.20
C ASP A 268 -9.66 16.08 2.72
N LEU A 269 -8.33 15.94 2.71
CA LEU A 269 -7.63 14.76 3.23
C LEU A 269 -7.31 14.95 4.71
N PHE A 270 -7.66 13.96 5.53
CA PHE A 270 -7.37 13.96 6.97
C PHE A 270 -5.95 13.45 7.24
N VAL A 271 -4.95 14.30 6.97
CA VAL A 271 -3.52 14.03 7.16
C VAL A 271 -2.94 15.10 8.09
N GLU A 272 -3.06 14.88 9.41
CA GLU A 272 -2.57 15.84 10.41
C GLU A 272 -1.07 15.68 10.74
N ARG A 273 -0.43 14.60 10.26
CA ARG A 273 0.98 14.26 10.58
C ARG A 273 1.85 14.31 9.32
N PHE A 274 2.93 15.09 9.39
CA PHE A 274 3.93 15.25 8.33
C PHE A 274 5.34 14.90 8.81
N CYS A 275 6.16 14.43 7.88
CA CYS A 275 7.61 14.35 8.03
C CYS A 275 8.27 14.86 6.76
N MET A 276 9.11 15.89 6.87
CA MET A 276 9.93 16.44 5.79
C MET A 276 11.39 16.30 6.19
N THR A 277 12.17 15.50 5.46
CA THR A 277 13.51 15.11 5.90
C THR A 277 14.66 15.87 5.24
N GLY A 278 14.37 16.77 4.29
CA GLY A 278 15.37 17.63 3.66
C GLY A 278 16.53 16.86 3.01
N GLY A 279 16.20 15.82 2.25
CA GLY A 279 17.14 14.89 1.60
C GLY A 279 17.41 13.61 2.40
N ASN A 280 17.40 13.67 3.74
CA ASN A 280 17.76 12.52 4.60
C ASN A 280 16.80 11.34 4.48
N SER A 281 17.25 10.12 4.82
CA SER A 281 16.37 8.95 4.76
C SER A 281 15.27 8.99 5.84
N PRO A 282 14.00 8.68 5.50
CA PRO A 282 12.89 8.79 6.46
C PRO A 282 12.76 7.61 7.43
N ILE A 283 13.56 6.55 7.29
CA ILE A 283 13.31 5.27 7.98
C ILE A 283 13.32 5.37 9.51
N CYS A 284 14.18 6.22 10.08
CA CYS A 284 14.20 6.46 11.51
C CYS A 284 12.87 7.06 12.03
N TYR A 285 12.25 7.95 11.25
CA TYR A 285 10.93 8.51 11.56
C TYR A 285 9.81 7.48 11.37
N LEU A 286 9.89 6.62 10.34
CA LEU A 286 8.94 5.52 10.16
C LEU A 286 8.89 4.59 11.39
N LYS A 287 10.06 4.24 11.95
CA LYS A 287 10.16 3.49 13.23
C LYS A 287 9.55 4.25 14.39
N ALA A 288 9.94 5.51 14.58
CA ALA A 288 9.44 6.36 15.68
C ALA A 288 7.92 6.59 15.61
N TYR A 289 7.33 6.50 14.42
CA TYR A 289 5.89 6.61 14.18
C TYR A 289 5.13 5.29 14.32
N HIS A 290 5.79 4.18 14.66
CA HIS A 290 5.20 2.83 14.76
C HIS A 290 4.49 2.38 13.46
N THR A 291 5.08 2.73 12.31
CA THR A 291 4.50 2.51 10.98
C THR A 291 4.15 1.04 10.74
N ASN A 292 2.87 0.75 10.47
CA ASN A 292 2.39 -0.58 10.11
C ASN A 292 2.50 -0.86 8.61
N LEU A 293 2.51 0.17 7.77
CA LEU A 293 2.73 0.08 6.34
C LEU A 293 3.36 1.37 5.79
N TYR A 294 4.43 1.26 5.00
CA TYR A 294 5.02 2.36 4.23
C TYR A 294 4.83 2.17 2.72
N LEU A 295 4.17 3.13 2.07
CA LEU A 295 3.97 3.14 0.62
C LEU A 295 4.79 4.25 -0.02
N SER A 296 5.62 3.93 -1.00
CA SER A 296 6.44 4.93 -1.69
C SER A 296 6.57 4.68 -3.19
N ALA A 297 6.79 5.73 -3.98
CA ALA A 297 7.26 5.62 -5.36
C ALA A 297 8.80 5.56 -5.47
N ASP A 298 9.49 5.25 -4.37
CA ASP A 298 10.94 5.12 -4.26
C ASP A 298 11.30 3.70 -3.79
N ALA A 299 11.86 2.90 -4.70
CA ALA A 299 12.16 1.49 -4.45
C ALA A 299 13.32 1.28 -3.47
N GLU A 300 14.28 2.20 -3.41
CA GLU A 300 15.41 2.10 -2.49
C GLU A 300 14.93 2.39 -1.07
N LYS A 301 14.09 3.42 -0.86
CA LYS A 301 13.50 3.69 0.47
C LYS A 301 12.53 2.61 0.93
N VAL A 302 11.89 1.90 0.02
CA VAL A 302 11.09 0.70 0.36
C VAL A 302 11.99 -0.45 0.81
N ARG A 303 13.13 -0.68 0.14
CA ARG A 303 14.11 -1.70 0.57
C ARG A 303 14.69 -1.36 1.95
N GLU A 304 15.16 -0.12 2.15
CA GLU A 304 15.66 0.35 3.45
C GLU A 304 14.62 0.16 4.57
N ALA A 305 13.31 0.34 4.28
CA ALA A 305 12.24 0.12 5.25
C ALA A 305 12.06 -1.38 5.59
N ILE A 306 12.07 -2.27 4.59
CA ILE A 306 11.93 -3.72 4.78
C ILE A 306 13.12 -4.29 5.56
N ASP A 307 14.34 -3.90 5.21
CA ASP A 307 15.57 -4.33 5.90
C ASP A 307 15.53 -3.95 7.39
N GLU A 308 14.85 -2.85 7.71
CA GLU A 308 14.66 -2.32 9.05
C GLU A 308 13.37 -2.81 9.75
N GLY A 309 12.71 -3.84 9.19
CA GLY A 309 11.58 -4.54 9.77
C GLY A 309 10.22 -3.84 9.62
N ILE A 310 10.13 -2.79 8.80
CA ILE A 310 8.87 -2.09 8.50
C ILE A 310 8.25 -2.71 7.25
N ALA A 311 6.98 -3.09 7.32
CA ALA A 311 6.24 -3.53 6.14
C ALA A 311 6.15 -2.38 5.14
N ALA A 312 6.71 -2.55 3.94
CA ALA A 312 6.73 -1.51 2.93
C ALA A 312 6.52 -2.07 1.51
N ALA A 313 6.09 -1.20 0.60
CA ALA A 313 5.97 -1.56 -0.81
C ALA A 313 6.17 -0.35 -1.75
N THR A 314 6.77 -0.61 -2.92
CA THR A 314 6.91 0.37 -4.00
C THR A 314 5.62 0.42 -4.80
N ILE A 315 4.90 1.52 -4.74
CA ILE A 315 3.61 1.66 -5.43
C ILE A 315 3.78 2.12 -6.88
N PHE A 316 2.97 1.57 -7.78
CA PHE A 316 2.97 1.88 -9.20
C PHE A 316 1.59 2.35 -9.67
N SER A 317 1.59 3.37 -10.53
CA SER A 317 0.38 3.85 -11.20
C SER A 317 -0.15 2.80 -12.20
N PRO A 318 -1.47 2.59 -12.27
CA PRO A 318 -2.07 1.70 -13.26
C PRO A 318 -1.94 2.30 -14.67
N SER A 319 -1.93 1.45 -15.69
CA SER A 319 -1.84 1.89 -17.11
C SER A 319 -3.15 2.52 -17.63
N ARG A 320 -4.23 2.40 -16.85
CA ARG A 320 -5.56 2.96 -17.13
C ARG A 320 -6.28 3.22 -15.80
N ASP A 321 -7.01 4.32 -15.68
CA ASP A 321 -7.78 4.62 -14.47
C ASP A 321 -9.04 3.73 -14.41
N VAL A 322 -9.20 2.97 -13.33
CA VAL A 322 -10.37 2.11 -13.06
C VAL A 322 -11.02 2.53 -11.75
N ALA A 323 -12.34 2.72 -11.77
CA ALA A 323 -13.10 3.10 -10.58
C ALA A 323 -13.09 1.99 -9.51
N VAL A 324 -12.58 2.32 -8.33
CA VAL A 324 -12.61 1.49 -7.11
C VAL A 324 -13.75 1.91 -6.17
N SER A 325 -14.12 1.04 -5.22
CA SER A 325 -15.25 1.28 -4.31
C SER A 325 -15.00 2.42 -3.33
N GLN A 326 -15.89 3.41 -3.30
CA GLN A 326 -15.76 4.56 -2.39
C GLN A 326 -16.25 4.28 -0.95
N SER A 327 -16.87 3.12 -0.70
CA SER A 327 -17.46 2.75 0.60
C SER A 327 -16.76 1.57 1.30
N GLN A 328 -15.81 0.92 0.61
CA GLN A 328 -15.17 -0.30 1.08
C GLN A 328 -13.70 -0.36 0.65
N LEU A 329 -12.80 -0.30 1.62
CA LEU A 329 -11.40 -0.62 1.45
C LEU A 329 -11.25 -2.09 1.01
N ARG A 330 -10.52 -2.30 -0.09
CA ARG A 330 -10.22 -3.62 -0.65
C ARG A 330 -8.72 -3.76 -0.80
N VAL A 331 -8.12 -4.71 -0.09
CA VAL A 331 -6.68 -4.93 -0.07
C VAL A 331 -6.38 -6.35 -0.54
N ALA A 332 -5.61 -6.49 -1.62
CA ALA A 332 -5.23 -7.78 -2.16
C ALA A 332 -3.74 -8.06 -1.91
N PHE A 333 -3.40 -9.31 -1.62
CA PHE A 333 -2.05 -9.76 -1.30
C PHE A 333 -1.73 -11.06 -2.04
N ASP A 334 -0.51 -11.25 -2.51
CA ASP A 334 0.03 -12.60 -2.66
C ASP A 334 0.28 -13.24 -1.27
N GLY A 335 0.42 -14.57 -1.26
CA GLY A 335 0.81 -15.34 -0.09
C GLY A 335 2.32 -15.31 0.12
N ASP A 336 3.06 -16.06 -0.68
CA ASP A 336 4.51 -16.26 -0.51
C ASP A 336 5.30 -14.96 -0.73
N ALA A 337 6.42 -14.79 -0.03
CA ALA A 337 7.24 -13.57 0.02
C ALA A 337 6.54 -12.25 0.40
N VAL A 338 5.21 -12.24 0.61
CA VAL A 338 4.41 -11.06 0.99
C VAL A 338 3.82 -11.25 2.39
N LEU A 339 2.90 -12.20 2.56
CA LEU A 339 2.29 -12.56 3.85
C LEU A 339 3.06 -13.68 4.56
N PHE A 340 3.60 -14.61 3.79
CA PHE A 340 4.46 -15.70 4.22
C PHE A 340 5.92 -15.44 3.79
N SER A 341 6.86 -16.13 4.43
CA SER A 341 8.26 -16.10 4.04
C SER A 341 8.49 -16.70 2.64
N ASP A 342 9.72 -16.60 2.13
CA ASP A 342 10.15 -17.20 0.86
C ASP A 342 10.49 -18.70 0.94
N GLU A 343 10.21 -19.37 2.07
CA GLU A 343 10.45 -20.80 2.34
C GLU A 343 10.03 -21.69 1.15
N SER A 344 8.82 -21.48 0.65
CA SER A 344 8.26 -22.24 -0.47
C SER A 344 8.95 -21.97 -1.80
N GLU A 345 9.31 -20.72 -2.09
CA GLU A 345 10.01 -20.36 -3.33
C GLU A 345 11.43 -20.94 -3.36
N ARG A 346 12.10 -20.95 -2.20
CA ARG A 346 13.43 -21.56 -2.03
C ARG A 346 13.41 -23.06 -2.33
N ILE A 347 12.38 -23.77 -1.88
CA ILE A 347 12.21 -25.22 -2.17
C ILE A 347 11.98 -25.44 -3.67
N VAL A 348 11.10 -24.66 -4.30
CA VAL A 348 10.86 -24.77 -5.76
C VAL A 348 12.14 -24.50 -6.56
N LYS A 349 12.90 -23.45 -6.21
CA LYS A 349 14.18 -23.11 -6.87
C LYS A 349 15.27 -24.18 -6.67
N ALA A 350 15.33 -24.82 -5.52
CA ALA A 350 16.37 -25.82 -5.20
C ALA A 350 16.02 -27.24 -5.66
N HIS A 351 14.72 -27.61 -5.66
CA HIS A 351 14.28 -29.01 -5.72
C HIS A 351 13.08 -29.25 -6.65
N GLY A 352 12.52 -28.22 -7.29
CA GLY A 352 11.40 -28.33 -8.22
C GLY A 352 10.03 -28.49 -7.56
N LEU A 353 8.99 -28.55 -8.40
CA LEU A 353 7.58 -28.54 -7.97
C LEU A 353 7.15 -29.82 -7.23
N ASP A 354 7.64 -30.99 -7.62
CA ASP A 354 7.26 -32.26 -6.99
C ASP A 354 7.67 -32.29 -5.51
N ARG A 355 8.91 -31.88 -5.22
CA ARG A 355 9.43 -31.76 -3.86
C ARG A 355 8.73 -30.66 -3.05
N PHE A 356 8.29 -29.59 -3.71
CA PHE A 356 7.43 -28.59 -3.07
C PHE A 356 6.08 -29.18 -2.66
N PHE A 357 5.41 -29.96 -3.52
CA PHE A 357 4.13 -30.59 -3.16
C PHE A 357 4.27 -31.66 -2.05
N GLU A 358 5.34 -32.46 -2.08
CA GLU A 358 5.69 -33.37 -0.98
C GLU A 358 5.89 -32.60 0.34
N HIS A 359 6.64 -31.50 0.29
CA HIS A 359 6.93 -30.66 1.45
C HIS A 359 5.66 -30.01 2.04
N GLU A 360 4.80 -29.44 1.20
CA GLU A 360 3.56 -28.81 1.64
C GLU A 360 2.58 -29.81 2.24
N LYS A 361 2.51 -31.04 1.68
CA LYS A 361 1.71 -32.13 2.25
C LYS A 361 2.25 -32.60 3.60
N ALA A 362 3.57 -32.75 3.73
CA ALA A 362 4.20 -33.14 4.99
C ALA A 362 4.06 -32.06 6.09
N HIS A 363 4.05 -30.78 5.70
CA HIS A 363 3.98 -29.63 6.61
C HIS A 363 2.61 -28.96 6.67
N GLU A 364 1.53 -29.59 6.18
CA GLU A 364 0.21 -28.97 6.03
C GLU A 364 -0.34 -28.36 7.34
N ASN A 365 -0.02 -28.97 8.49
CA ASN A 365 -0.42 -28.51 9.83
C ASN A 365 0.63 -27.64 10.54
N LYS A 366 1.80 -27.40 9.93
CA LYS A 366 2.84 -26.50 10.44
C LYS A 366 2.67 -25.13 9.77
N PRO A 367 2.41 -24.05 10.52
CA PRO A 367 2.32 -22.71 9.95
C PRO A 367 3.53 -22.36 9.06
N LEU A 368 3.28 -21.60 7.99
CA LEU A 368 4.36 -20.96 7.22
C LEU A 368 5.02 -19.88 8.09
N ALA A 369 6.33 -19.69 7.93
CA ALA A 369 6.99 -18.54 8.55
C ALA A 369 6.45 -17.22 7.98
N GLN A 370 6.54 -16.15 8.77
CA GLN A 370 5.94 -14.85 8.44
C GLN A 370 6.71 -14.10 7.35
N GLY A 371 5.96 -13.47 6.44
CA GLY A 371 6.47 -12.49 5.48
C GLY A 371 6.36 -11.06 6.01
N PRO A 372 6.91 -10.07 5.28
CA PRO A 372 7.01 -8.68 5.73
C PRO A 372 5.65 -8.01 5.99
N LEU A 373 4.59 -8.37 5.24
CA LEU A 373 3.28 -7.70 5.35
C LEU A 373 2.32 -8.39 6.34
N LYS A 374 2.74 -9.45 7.06
CA LYS A 374 1.90 -10.12 8.07
C LYS A 374 1.36 -9.12 9.11
N GLY A 375 2.22 -8.27 9.66
CA GLY A 375 1.82 -7.32 10.71
C GLY A 375 0.77 -6.30 10.26
N PHE A 376 0.82 -5.90 8.97
CA PHE A 376 -0.22 -5.05 8.38
C PHE A 376 -1.54 -5.80 8.21
N LEU A 377 -1.52 -7.05 7.74
CA LEU A 377 -2.73 -7.88 7.67
C LEU A 377 -3.33 -8.15 9.06
N GLU A 378 -2.51 -8.35 10.10
CA GLU A 378 -2.96 -8.45 11.48
C GLU A 378 -3.65 -7.17 11.98
N ALA A 379 -3.15 -6.00 11.61
CA ALA A 379 -3.78 -4.72 11.89
C ALA A 379 -5.15 -4.57 11.17
N LEU A 380 -5.24 -4.95 9.89
CA LEU A 380 -6.52 -4.99 9.16
C LEU A 380 -7.52 -5.94 9.83
N GLY A 381 -7.08 -7.16 10.18
CA GLY A 381 -7.91 -8.16 10.85
C GLY A 381 -8.40 -7.72 12.24
N ARG A 382 -7.60 -6.94 12.98
CA ARG A 382 -8.03 -6.30 14.24
C ARG A 382 -9.18 -5.32 14.00
N LEU A 383 -9.05 -4.43 13.01
CA LEU A 383 -10.09 -3.48 12.65
C LEU A 383 -11.37 -4.18 12.11
N GLN A 384 -11.23 -5.24 11.31
CA GLN A 384 -12.36 -6.06 10.85
C GLN A 384 -13.17 -6.63 12.02
N LYS A 385 -12.50 -7.18 13.05
CA LYS A 385 -13.16 -7.73 14.25
C LYS A 385 -14.01 -6.69 15.01
N LYS A 386 -13.68 -5.40 14.93
CA LYS A 386 -14.50 -4.32 15.52
C LYS A 386 -15.85 -4.16 14.84
N PHE A 387 -15.92 -4.36 13.53
CA PHE A 387 -17.20 -4.43 12.80
C PHE A 387 -17.94 -5.73 13.13
N TYR A 388 -17.21 -6.85 13.22
CA TYR A 388 -17.82 -8.16 13.49
C TYR A 388 -18.50 -8.21 14.87
N SER A 389 -17.88 -7.62 15.90
CA SER A 389 -18.47 -7.49 17.25
C SER A 389 -19.73 -6.60 17.33
N LYS A 390 -20.03 -5.83 16.28
CA LYS A 390 -21.29 -5.07 16.12
C LYS A 390 -22.30 -5.80 15.22
N GLY A 391 -22.04 -7.05 14.85
CA GLY A 391 -22.86 -7.83 13.89
C GLY A 391 -22.61 -7.49 12.42
N LEU A 392 -21.77 -6.49 12.11
CA LEU A 392 -21.55 -5.97 10.76
C LEU A 392 -20.50 -6.78 9.98
N ARG A 393 -20.56 -8.12 10.06
CA ARG A 393 -19.58 -9.00 9.40
C ARG A 393 -19.66 -8.90 7.87
N LEU A 394 -20.86 -9.03 7.31
CA LEU A 394 -21.09 -8.99 5.86
C LEU A 394 -20.98 -7.56 5.29
N GLU A 395 -21.23 -6.56 6.13
CA GLU A 395 -21.16 -5.12 5.80
C GLU A 395 -19.81 -4.48 6.17
N CYS A 396 -18.79 -5.29 6.45
CA CYS A 396 -17.49 -4.77 6.87
C CYS A 396 -16.88 -3.91 5.74
N PRO A 397 -16.48 -2.65 6.02
CA PRO A 397 -15.90 -1.77 5.02
C PRO A 397 -14.43 -2.09 4.73
N ILE A 398 -13.85 -3.12 5.38
CA ILE A 398 -12.53 -3.65 5.06
C ILE A 398 -12.71 -5.06 4.49
N ARG A 399 -12.21 -5.29 3.27
CA ARG A 399 -12.13 -6.62 2.63
C ARG A 399 -10.68 -6.97 2.33
N THR A 400 -10.29 -8.19 2.67
CA THR A 400 -8.95 -8.71 2.38
C THR A 400 -9.02 -9.89 1.41
N TYR A 401 -8.11 -9.89 0.43
CA TYR A 401 -8.05 -10.88 -0.64
C TYR A 401 -6.68 -11.57 -0.64
N LEU A 402 -6.66 -12.90 -0.58
CA LEU A 402 -5.47 -13.69 -0.91
C LEU A 402 -5.53 -14.05 -2.39
N VAL A 403 -4.56 -13.61 -3.20
CA VAL A 403 -4.49 -13.84 -4.66
C VAL A 403 -3.17 -14.52 -4.98
N THR A 404 -3.14 -15.85 -4.87
CA THR A 404 -1.89 -16.61 -4.85
C THR A 404 -1.74 -17.60 -6.01
N ALA A 405 -0.51 -17.76 -6.49
CA ALA A 405 -0.16 -18.75 -7.50
C ALA A 405 -0.29 -20.21 -6.99
N ARG A 406 -0.40 -20.44 -5.68
CA ARG A 406 -0.63 -21.77 -5.07
C ARG A 406 -1.86 -22.46 -5.66
N SER A 407 -1.84 -23.79 -5.67
CA SER A 407 -2.98 -24.62 -6.06
C SER A 407 -3.81 -24.98 -4.82
N ALA A 408 -5.13 -24.80 -4.90
CA ALA A 408 -6.06 -25.12 -3.81
C ALA A 408 -5.91 -26.59 -3.34
N ALA A 409 -5.71 -27.51 -4.28
CA ALA A 409 -5.71 -28.95 -4.03
C ALA A 409 -4.41 -29.49 -3.43
N SER A 410 -3.25 -28.82 -3.64
CA SER A 410 -1.94 -29.35 -3.25
C SER A 410 -1.12 -28.48 -2.30
N SER A 411 -1.37 -27.17 -2.26
CA SER A 411 -0.55 -26.19 -1.52
C SER A 411 -1.35 -25.08 -0.83
N GLY A 412 -2.66 -24.97 -1.09
CA GLY A 412 -3.52 -23.95 -0.48
C GLY A 412 -3.88 -24.23 0.98
N ALA A 413 -3.99 -25.51 1.37
CA ALA A 413 -4.41 -25.90 2.72
C ALA A 413 -3.50 -25.36 3.83
N ARG A 414 -2.16 -25.44 3.65
CA ARG A 414 -1.17 -24.91 4.60
C ARG A 414 -1.29 -23.38 4.75
N ALA A 415 -1.50 -22.66 3.65
CA ALA A 415 -1.69 -21.20 3.65
C ALA A 415 -2.94 -20.78 4.45
N LEU A 416 -4.09 -21.41 4.18
CA LEU A 416 -5.34 -21.14 4.92
C LEU A 416 -5.23 -21.51 6.41
N LYS A 417 -4.59 -22.64 6.73
CA LYS A 417 -4.32 -23.05 8.12
C LYS A 417 -3.41 -22.06 8.83
N THR A 418 -2.41 -21.51 8.14
CA THR A 418 -1.51 -20.47 8.67
C THR A 418 -2.27 -19.19 9.01
N LEU A 419 -3.04 -18.64 8.08
CA LEU A 419 -3.85 -17.44 8.31
C LEU A 419 -4.82 -17.63 9.49
N ARG A 420 -5.50 -18.77 9.55
CA ARG A 420 -6.37 -19.13 10.68
C ARG A 420 -5.61 -19.25 12.01
N SER A 421 -4.37 -19.76 12.00
CA SER A 421 -3.54 -19.83 13.22
C SER A 421 -3.10 -18.46 13.74
N TRP A 422 -3.01 -17.46 12.86
CA TRP A 422 -2.81 -16.05 13.22
C TRP A 422 -4.13 -15.36 13.62
N GLY A 423 -5.24 -16.09 13.66
CA GLY A 423 -6.57 -15.56 13.93
C GLY A 423 -7.08 -14.61 12.84
N LEU A 424 -6.61 -14.79 11.60
CA LEU A 424 -6.99 -13.98 10.45
C LEU A 424 -8.03 -14.70 9.59
N GLU A 425 -9.03 -13.94 9.18
CA GLU A 425 -10.19 -14.42 8.44
C GLU A 425 -10.29 -13.66 7.12
N THR A 426 -9.43 -14.04 6.17
CA THR A 426 -9.44 -13.45 4.82
C THR A 426 -10.82 -13.65 4.17
N ASP A 427 -11.39 -12.58 3.64
CA ASP A 427 -12.75 -12.60 3.09
C ASP A 427 -12.87 -13.50 1.86
N GLU A 428 -11.88 -13.43 0.97
CA GLU A 428 -11.86 -14.14 -0.31
C GLU A 428 -10.44 -14.66 -0.59
N ALA A 429 -10.31 -15.96 -0.88
CA ALA A 429 -9.03 -16.61 -1.18
C ALA A 429 -9.08 -17.27 -2.56
N LEU A 430 -8.25 -16.75 -3.46
CA LEU A 430 -8.17 -17.14 -4.86
C LEU A 430 -6.86 -17.88 -5.08
N PHE A 431 -6.96 -19.16 -5.46
CA PHE A 431 -5.85 -20.06 -5.71
C PHE A 431 -5.75 -20.31 -7.22
N LEU A 432 -4.70 -19.78 -7.84
CA LEU A 432 -4.60 -19.69 -9.29
C LEU A 432 -3.85 -20.87 -9.93
N ALA A 433 -3.16 -21.69 -9.14
CA ALA A 433 -2.35 -22.81 -9.65
C ALA A 433 -1.40 -22.41 -10.82
N GLY A 434 -0.79 -21.22 -10.72
CA GLY A 434 0.07 -20.63 -11.74
C GLY A 434 -0.61 -19.79 -12.83
N ALA A 435 -1.95 -19.69 -12.86
CA ALA A 435 -2.67 -18.81 -13.77
C ALA A 435 -2.37 -17.31 -13.47
N PRO A 436 -2.49 -16.40 -14.47
CA PRO A 436 -2.19 -14.98 -14.29
C PRO A 436 -3.20 -14.28 -13.36
N LYS A 437 -2.69 -13.39 -12.50
CA LYS A 437 -3.49 -12.67 -11.48
C LYS A 437 -4.36 -11.54 -12.04
N GLY A 438 -3.90 -10.86 -13.09
CA GLY A 438 -4.55 -9.68 -13.69
C GLY A 438 -6.06 -9.81 -13.95
N PRO A 439 -6.55 -10.87 -14.61
CA PRO A 439 -7.98 -11.06 -14.88
C PRO A 439 -8.88 -11.12 -13.63
N LEU A 440 -8.36 -11.62 -12.51
CA LEU A 440 -9.09 -11.65 -11.24
C LEU A 440 -9.03 -10.29 -10.53
N LEU A 441 -7.88 -9.62 -10.58
CA LEU A 441 -7.72 -8.27 -10.04
C LEU A 441 -8.66 -7.26 -10.74
N GLU A 442 -8.88 -7.38 -12.04
CA GLU A 442 -9.87 -6.57 -12.79
C GLU A 442 -11.31 -6.72 -12.24
N LYS A 443 -11.67 -7.90 -11.71
CA LYS A 443 -12.98 -8.15 -11.08
C LYS A 443 -13.03 -7.69 -9.63
N ILE A 444 -11.97 -7.94 -8.87
CA ILE A 444 -11.86 -7.53 -7.46
C ILE A 444 -11.86 -6.00 -7.33
N ARG A 445 -11.15 -5.31 -8.25
CA ARG A 445 -10.86 -3.87 -8.21
C ARG A 445 -10.36 -3.43 -6.83
N PRO A 446 -9.22 -3.99 -6.36
CA PRO A 446 -8.67 -3.61 -5.08
C PRO A 446 -8.13 -2.18 -5.14
N HIS A 447 -8.06 -1.54 -3.98
CA HIS A 447 -7.42 -0.23 -3.83
C HIS A 447 -5.90 -0.31 -3.95
N ILE A 448 -5.35 -1.47 -3.59
CA ILE A 448 -3.94 -1.81 -3.70
C ILE A 448 -3.79 -3.33 -3.75
N PHE A 449 -2.88 -3.81 -4.59
CA PHE A 449 -2.47 -5.21 -4.69
C PHE A 449 -0.97 -5.35 -4.40
N PHE A 450 -0.61 -6.19 -3.43
CA PHE A 450 0.78 -6.44 -3.02
C PHE A 450 1.32 -7.76 -3.60
N ASP A 451 2.50 -7.69 -4.22
CA ASP A 451 3.16 -8.83 -4.86
C ASP A 451 4.69 -8.63 -4.83
N ASP A 452 5.48 -9.70 -4.75
CA ASP A 452 6.95 -9.62 -4.81
C ASP A 452 7.49 -9.62 -6.25
N GLN A 453 6.70 -10.05 -7.24
CA GLN A 453 7.17 -10.31 -8.61
C GLN A 453 6.73 -9.24 -9.60
N MET A 454 7.69 -8.62 -10.30
CA MET A 454 7.41 -7.53 -11.25
C MET A 454 6.63 -7.96 -12.49
N PHE A 455 6.62 -9.25 -12.80
CA PHE A 455 5.69 -9.81 -13.78
C PHE A 455 4.23 -9.69 -13.33
N HIS A 456 3.93 -9.93 -12.06
CA HIS A 456 2.57 -9.83 -11.52
C HIS A 456 2.13 -8.37 -11.28
N VAL A 457 3.05 -7.50 -10.84
CA VAL A 457 2.79 -6.05 -10.73
C VAL A 457 2.49 -5.44 -12.10
N ALA A 458 3.29 -5.73 -13.14
CA ALA A 458 3.03 -5.24 -14.49
C ALA A 458 1.66 -5.73 -15.03
N GLY A 459 1.37 -7.02 -14.90
CA GLY A 459 0.08 -7.59 -15.31
C GLY A 459 -1.13 -7.07 -14.51
N ALA A 460 -0.92 -6.53 -13.30
CA ALA A 460 -1.94 -5.83 -12.54
C ALA A 460 -2.14 -4.38 -13.03
N GLN A 461 -1.06 -3.66 -13.33
CA GLN A 461 -1.10 -2.30 -13.88
C GLN A 461 -1.81 -2.25 -15.24
N GLU A 462 -1.50 -3.19 -16.15
CA GLU A 462 -2.16 -3.33 -17.46
C GLU A 462 -3.68 -3.48 -17.31
N MET A 463 -4.11 -4.24 -16.31
CA MET A 463 -5.53 -4.47 -16.01
C MET A 463 -6.18 -3.30 -15.25
N GLY A 464 -5.45 -2.22 -14.98
CA GLY A 464 -5.93 -1.01 -14.31
C GLY A 464 -5.98 -1.11 -12.78
N THR A 465 -5.21 -2.02 -12.18
CA THR A 465 -5.10 -2.17 -10.73
C THR A 465 -3.86 -1.44 -10.21
N VAL A 466 -4.03 -0.67 -9.13
CA VAL A 466 -2.90 -0.10 -8.38
C VAL A 466 -2.11 -1.25 -7.74
N ALA A 467 -0.87 -1.42 -8.15
CA ALA A 467 -0.02 -2.53 -7.75
C ALA A 467 1.19 -2.02 -6.95
N ALA A 468 1.66 -2.83 -6.00
CA ALA A 468 2.71 -2.45 -5.07
C ALA A 468 3.71 -3.60 -4.89
N HIS A 469 4.97 -3.34 -5.26
CA HIS A 469 6.08 -4.29 -5.14
C HIS A 469 6.54 -4.41 -3.70
N VAL A 470 6.58 -5.63 -3.18
CA VAL A 470 7.28 -5.96 -1.94
C VAL A 470 8.66 -6.56 -2.29
N PRO A 471 9.77 -5.79 -2.26
CA PRO A 471 11.10 -6.32 -2.58
C PRO A 471 11.66 -7.18 -1.44
N TYR A 472 11.06 -8.36 -1.23
CA TYR A 472 11.46 -9.37 -0.25
C TYR A 472 11.71 -10.74 -0.87
N GLY A 473 12.56 -11.56 -0.22
CA GLY A 473 12.81 -12.96 -0.58
C GLY A 473 13.90 -13.21 -1.63
N VAL A 474 14.28 -14.48 -1.82
CA VAL A 474 15.34 -14.91 -2.76
C VAL A 474 15.05 -14.61 -4.24
N ALA A 475 13.87 -14.12 -4.62
CA ALA A 475 13.63 -13.54 -5.95
C ALA A 475 14.40 -12.23 -6.18
N GLN A 476 14.64 -11.45 -5.12
CA GLN A 476 15.18 -10.10 -5.19
C GLN A 476 16.70 -10.03 -5.05
N ALA A 477 17.35 -11.13 -4.62
CA ALA A 477 18.80 -11.18 -4.49
C ALA A 477 19.46 -10.95 -5.85
N PRO A 478 20.39 -9.98 -6.00
CA PRO A 478 21.04 -9.73 -7.27
C PRO A 478 21.74 -11.00 -7.75
N ARG A 479 21.45 -11.44 -8.97
CA ARG A 479 22.16 -12.55 -9.62
C ARG A 479 23.65 -12.20 -9.61
N ARG A 480 24.44 -12.88 -8.77
CA ARG A 480 25.90 -12.81 -8.83
C ARG A 480 26.31 -13.16 -10.26
N THR A 481 26.75 -12.15 -11.01
CA THR A 481 27.43 -12.36 -12.28
C THR A 481 28.65 -13.22 -11.97
N ALA A 482 28.67 -14.42 -12.56
CA ALA A 482 29.85 -15.29 -12.44
C ALA A 482 31.05 -14.51 -13.00
N PRO A 483 32.21 -14.49 -12.31
CA PRO A 483 33.37 -13.78 -12.80
C PRO A 483 33.74 -14.36 -14.17
N THR A 484 33.75 -13.48 -15.19
CA THR A 484 34.16 -13.83 -16.54
C THR A 484 35.54 -14.45 -16.47
N LYS A 485 35.67 -15.74 -16.83
CA LYS A 485 36.99 -16.36 -16.98
C LYS A 485 37.77 -15.55 -18.00
N GLN A 486 38.78 -14.82 -17.55
CA GLN A 486 39.77 -14.27 -18.45
C GLN A 486 40.42 -15.43 -19.20
N ALA A 487 40.43 -15.35 -20.53
CA ALA A 487 41.17 -16.30 -21.35
C ALA A 487 42.66 -16.17 -21.00
N PRO A 488 43.42 -17.28 -20.92
CA PRO A 488 44.85 -17.21 -20.66
C PRO A 488 45.53 -16.43 -21.79
N SER A 489 46.36 -15.46 -21.43
CA SER A 489 47.21 -14.74 -22.38
C SER A 489 48.24 -15.69 -22.98
N THR A 490 48.12 -15.98 -24.27
CA THR A 490 49.18 -16.65 -25.03
C THR A 490 50.42 -15.76 -25.04
N GLN A 491 51.55 -16.30 -24.56
CA GLN A 491 52.89 -15.80 -24.86
C GLN A 491 53.49 -16.62 -26.02
#